data_AF-A0A1Y1CLU7-F1
#
_entry.id   AF-A0A1Y1CLU7-F1
#
_cell.length_a   1.000
_cell.length_b   1.000
_cell.length_c   1.000
_cell.angle_alpha   90.00
_cell.angle_beta   90.00
_cell.angle_gamma   90.00
#
_symmetry.space_group_name_H-M   'P 1'
#
loop_
_entity.id
_entity.type
_entity.pdbx_description
1 polymer ?
#
loop_
_entity_poly.entity_id
_entity_poly.type
_entity_poly.pdbx_seq_one_letter_code
_entity_poly.pdbx_strand_id
1 'polypeptide(L)'
;MEKFELSPSEYPLGKRVKKELSLLALLIVILLFFVGINVVYLTTVLCMYVLLLLLKRNRIIYKIEFDDDAAEMCMSYYYLIFFRGKEITKYDKVIFKLGLKRFGFGSAVETLELFKGKILTGEIRKEGKWKWTADSVNQLNKKLTDITNLK
;
A
#
# COMPACT_ATOMS: atom_id res chain seq x y z
N MET A 1 3.56 6.19 -22.99
CA MET A 1 3.20 6.16 -21.55
C MET A 1 2.42 4.89 -21.24
N GLU A 2 3.07 3.92 -20.60
CA GLU A 2 2.46 2.65 -20.21
C GLU A 2 1.87 2.77 -18.81
N LYS A 3 0.68 2.20 -18.57
CA LYS A 3 0.00 2.32 -17.27
C LYS A 3 -0.55 0.99 -16.79
N PHE A 4 -0.44 0.78 -15.48
CA PHE A 4 -1.00 -0.34 -14.75
C PHE A 4 -1.97 0.21 -13.70
N GLU A 5 -3.23 -0.20 -13.75
CA GLU A 5 -4.29 0.38 -12.92
C GLU A 5 -5.21 -0.70 -12.36
N LEU A 6 -5.59 -0.57 -11.09
CA LEU A 6 -6.63 -1.40 -10.48
C LEU A 6 -8.00 -0.99 -11.01
N SER A 7 -8.81 -1.97 -11.40
CA SER A 7 -10.19 -1.71 -11.82
C SER A 7 -11.00 -1.09 -10.66
N PRO A 8 -11.72 0.03 -10.87
CA PRO A 8 -12.52 0.66 -9.82
C PRO A 8 -13.56 -0.27 -9.18
N SER A 9 -14.06 -1.24 -9.95
CA SER A 9 -14.98 -2.30 -9.50
C SER A 9 -14.36 -3.28 -8.50
N GLU A 10 -13.05 -3.49 -8.57
CA GLU A 10 -12.31 -4.41 -7.71
C GLU A 10 -11.92 -3.76 -6.37
N TYR A 11 -12.07 -2.44 -6.26
CA TYR A 11 -11.74 -1.68 -5.04
C TYR A 11 -12.82 -0.69 -4.60
N PRO A 12 -13.88 -1.16 -3.93
CA PRO A 12 -14.83 -0.27 -3.27
C PRO A 12 -14.20 0.32 -1.99
N LEU A 13 -13.57 1.50 -2.11
CA LEU A 13 -13.04 2.33 -1.02
C LEU A 13 -13.94 2.33 0.22
N GLY A 14 -15.25 2.48 0.01
CA GLY A 14 -16.24 2.50 1.09
C GLY A 14 -16.30 1.22 1.92
N LYS A 15 -16.10 0.03 1.33
CA LYS A 15 -16.02 -1.22 2.11
C LYS A 15 -14.79 -1.22 3.00
N ARG A 16 -13.68 -0.60 2.57
CA ARG A 16 -12.46 -0.53 3.38
C ARG A 16 -12.59 0.45 4.53
N VAL A 17 -13.08 1.65 4.25
CA VAL A 17 -13.33 2.66 5.29
C VAL A 17 -14.21 2.07 6.38
N LYS A 18 -15.30 1.38 6.01
CA LYS A 18 -16.15 0.66 6.96
C LYS A 18 -15.38 -0.35 7.80
N LYS A 19 -14.59 -1.23 7.16
CA LYS A 19 -13.82 -2.27 7.87
C LYS A 19 -12.82 -1.69 8.87
N GLU A 20 -12.11 -0.63 8.49
CA GLU A 20 -11.12 0.01 9.35
C GLU A 20 -11.79 0.78 10.50
N LEU A 21 -12.89 1.48 10.24
CA LEU A 21 -13.71 2.10 11.29
C LEU A 21 -14.30 1.07 12.25
N SER A 22 -14.75 -0.09 11.75
CA SER A 22 -15.23 -1.18 12.62
C SER A 22 -14.11 -1.74 13.51
N LEU A 23 -12.89 -1.85 12.99
CA LEU A 23 -11.74 -2.30 13.76
C LEU A 23 -11.37 -1.27 14.84
N LEU A 24 -11.38 0.01 14.50
CA LEU A 24 -11.16 1.09 15.46
C LEU A 24 -12.24 1.10 16.56
N ALA A 25 -13.51 0.97 16.17
CA ALA A 25 -14.63 0.91 17.11
C ALA A 25 -14.50 -0.27 18.08
N LEU A 26 -14.15 -1.46 17.58
CA LEU A 26 -13.91 -2.63 18.42
C LEU A 26 -12.78 -2.37 19.43
N LEU A 27 -11.69 -1.75 18.99
CA LEU A 27 -10.55 -1.46 19.85
C LEU A 27 -10.89 -0.42 20.93
N ILE A 28 -11.73 0.58 20.60
CA ILE A 28 -12.28 1.52 21.57
C ILE A 28 -13.18 0.81 22.59
N VAL A 29 -14.06 -0.10 22.15
CA VAL A 29 -14.95 -0.87 23.04
C VAL A 29 -14.14 -1.71 24.04
N ILE A 30 -13.10 -2.40 23.57
CA ILE A 30 -12.20 -3.17 24.43
C ILE A 30 -11.53 -2.27 25.46
N LEU A 31 -11.01 -1.11 25.04
CA LEU A 31 -10.38 -0.16 25.95
C LEU A 31 -11.35 0.36 27.01
N LEU A 32 -12.57 0.72 26.62
CA LEU A 32 -13.62 1.16 27.53
C LEU A 32 -14.00 0.07 28.55
N PHE A 33 -14.02 -1.20 28.13
CA PHE A 33 -14.34 -2.32 29.01
C PHE A 33 -13.27 -2.54 30.09
N PHE A 34 -11.98 -2.47 29.74
CA PHE A 34 -10.89 -2.75 30.68
C PHE A 34 -10.44 -1.54 31.51
N VAL A 35 -10.53 -0.33 30.95
CA VAL A 35 -9.92 0.87 31.54
C VAL A 35 -10.97 1.94 31.88
N GLY A 36 -12.19 1.81 31.38
CA GLY A 36 -13.21 2.85 31.45
C GLY A 36 -12.88 4.05 30.54
N ILE A 37 -13.58 5.16 30.75
CA ILE A 37 -13.33 6.41 30.00
C ILE A 37 -12.12 7.11 30.60
N ASN A 38 -10.94 6.82 30.06
CA ASN A 38 -9.73 7.56 30.35
C ASN A 38 -9.24 8.27 29.08
N VAL A 39 -9.28 9.60 29.11
CA VAL A 39 -8.98 10.45 27.96
C VAL A 39 -7.55 10.23 27.45
N VAL A 40 -6.57 10.06 28.34
CA VAL A 40 -5.17 9.87 27.95
C VAL A 40 -4.99 8.57 27.16
N TYR A 41 -5.58 7.46 27.64
CA TYR A 41 -5.50 6.18 26.95
C TYR A 41 -6.25 6.19 25.62
N LEU A 42 -7.44 6.82 25.57
CA LEU A 42 -8.20 6.96 24.34
C LEU A 42 -7.43 7.76 23.28
N THR A 43 -6.88 8.92 23.64
CA THR A 43 -6.08 9.74 22.73
C THR A 43 -4.84 8.99 22.26
N THR A 44 -4.15 8.27 23.15
CA THR A 44 -2.97 7.47 22.79
C THR A 44 -3.32 6.40 21.74
N VAL A 45 -4.42 5.67 21.94
CA VAL A 45 -4.90 4.66 20.99
C VAL A 45 -5.24 5.26 19.63
N LEU A 46 -5.95 6.40 19.61
CA LEU A 46 -6.29 7.08 18.36
C LEU A 46 -5.03 7.52 17.61
N CYS A 47 -4.07 8.14 18.30
CA CYS A 47 -2.80 8.55 17.73
C CYS A 47 -2.03 7.35 17.17
N MET A 48 -1.90 6.26 17.93
CA MET A 48 -1.24 5.04 17.47
C MET A 48 -1.91 4.45 16.23
N TYR A 49 -3.25 4.40 16.21
CA TYR A 49 -4.00 3.88 15.07
C TYR A 49 -3.78 4.71 13.80
N VAL A 50 -3.80 6.04 13.91
CA VAL A 50 -3.51 6.96 12.79
C VAL A 50 -2.06 6.79 12.31
N LEU A 51 -1.09 6.73 13.22
CA LEU A 51 0.33 6.50 12.88
C LEU A 51 0.53 5.18 12.15
N LEU A 52 -0.14 4.11 12.57
CA LEU A 52 -0.12 2.83 11.88
C LEU A 52 -0.66 2.97 10.46
N LEU A 53 -1.80 3.65 10.27
CA LEU A 53 -2.39 3.87 8.93
C LEU A 53 -1.52 4.77 8.01
N LEU A 54 -0.65 5.62 8.58
CA LEU A 54 0.29 6.45 7.83
C LEU A 54 1.52 5.69 7.33
N LEU A 55 1.81 4.50 7.86
CA LEU A 55 2.95 3.71 7.41
C LEU A 55 2.87 3.47 5.90
N LYS A 56 3.98 3.67 5.19
CA LYS A 56 4.04 3.51 3.73
C LYS A 56 3.63 2.11 3.24
N ARG A 57 3.78 1.09 4.09
CA ARG A 57 3.31 -0.29 3.84
C ARG A 57 1.80 -0.43 3.77
N ASN A 58 1.06 0.48 4.40
CA ASN A 58 -0.40 0.51 4.39
C ASN A 58 -0.98 1.35 3.26
N ARG A 59 -0.13 1.96 2.44
CA ARG A 59 -0.56 2.65 1.22
C ARG A 59 -1.20 1.66 0.25
N ILE A 60 -2.19 2.14 -0.46
CA ILE A 60 -2.97 1.34 -1.39
C ILE A 60 -2.63 1.85 -2.78
N ILE A 61 -1.68 1.19 -3.43
CA ILE A 61 -1.27 1.56 -4.78
C ILE A 61 -2.37 1.12 -5.74
N TYR A 62 -2.98 2.08 -6.41
CA TYR A 62 -4.06 1.83 -7.36
C TYR A 62 -3.64 2.08 -8.80
N LYS A 63 -2.55 2.80 -9.03
CA LYS A 63 -2.05 3.09 -10.37
C LYS A 63 -0.54 3.28 -10.38
N ILE A 64 0.13 2.71 -11.37
CA ILE A 64 1.54 2.96 -11.68
C ILE A 64 1.64 3.34 -13.16
N GLU A 65 2.34 4.42 -13.46
CA GLU A 65 2.59 4.93 -14.80
C GLU A 65 4.09 5.01 -15.06
N PHE A 66 4.48 4.63 -16.26
CA PHE A 66 5.85 4.68 -16.76
C PHE A 66 5.93 5.70 -17.88
N ASP A 67 6.74 6.73 -17.65
CA ASP A 67 7.07 7.78 -18.61
C ASP A 67 8.51 7.54 -19.09
N ASP A 68 8.61 6.93 -20.27
CA ASP A 68 9.89 6.57 -20.88
C ASP A 68 10.61 7.82 -21.46
N ASP A 69 9.88 8.91 -21.77
CA ASP A 69 10.47 10.16 -22.26
C ASP A 69 11.15 10.93 -21.12
N ALA A 70 10.50 10.98 -19.96
CA ALA A 70 11.05 11.61 -18.76
C ALA A 70 11.97 10.67 -17.93
N ALA A 71 12.00 9.38 -18.25
CA ALA A 71 12.64 8.31 -17.46
C ALA A 71 12.14 8.29 -16.00
N GLU A 72 10.82 8.39 -15.81
CA GLU A 72 10.17 8.49 -14.51
C GLU A 72 9.03 7.47 -14.32
N MET A 73 8.98 6.88 -13.13
CA MET A 73 7.86 6.08 -12.64
C MET A 73 7.01 6.92 -11.70
N CYS A 74 5.72 7.00 -12.02
CA CYS A 74 4.71 7.66 -11.22
C CYS A 74 3.83 6.62 -10.53
N MET A 75 3.73 6.71 -9.20
CA MET A 75 2.88 5.84 -8.39
C MET A 75 1.76 6.66 -7.74
N SER A 76 0.51 6.31 -8.02
CA SER A 76 -0.65 6.88 -7.35
C SER A 76 -1.23 5.92 -6.33
N TYR A 77 -1.49 6.43 -5.12
CA TYR A 77 -1.88 5.61 -3.99
C TYR A 77 -2.90 6.31 -3.09
N TYR A 78 -3.61 5.52 -2.29
CA TYR A 78 -4.33 6.03 -1.13
C TYR A 78 -3.48 5.89 0.15
N TYR A 79 -3.47 6.90 1.00
CA TYR A 79 -2.94 6.87 2.37
C TYR A 79 -4.06 7.20 3.36
N LEU A 80 -3.91 6.78 4.63
CA LEU A 80 -5.01 6.80 5.61
C LEU A 80 -6.32 6.23 5.03
N ILE A 81 -6.23 5.20 4.17
CA ILE A 81 -7.34 4.51 3.52
C ILE A 81 -8.03 5.31 2.40
N PHE A 82 -8.12 6.65 2.47
CA PHE A 82 -8.95 7.44 1.55
C PHE A 82 -8.28 8.65 0.90
N PHE A 83 -7.22 9.22 1.46
CA PHE A 83 -6.57 10.37 0.85
C PHE A 83 -5.70 9.94 -0.32
N ARG A 84 -5.79 10.65 -1.45
CA ARG A 84 -4.97 10.38 -2.63
C ARG A 84 -3.60 11.03 -2.49
N GLY A 85 -2.57 10.29 -2.85
CA GLY A 85 -1.20 10.76 -2.98
C GLY A 85 -0.60 10.31 -4.31
N LYS A 86 0.42 11.04 -4.74
CA LYS A 86 1.23 10.73 -5.92
C LYS A 86 2.70 10.75 -5.50
N GLU A 87 3.49 9.80 -5.98
CA GLU A 87 4.94 9.76 -5.74
C GLU A 87 5.66 9.47 -7.05
N ILE A 88 6.60 10.35 -7.39
CA ILE A 88 7.38 10.28 -8.62
C ILE A 88 8.79 9.82 -8.28
N THR A 89 9.27 8.84 -9.02
CA THR A 89 10.57 8.20 -8.84
C THR A 89 11.25 8.05 -10.20
N LYS A 90 12.39 8.72 -10.39
CA LYS A 90 13.25 8.53 -11.55
C LYS A 90 13.75 7.09 -11.64
N TYR A 91 13.86 6.56 -12.85
CA TYR A 91 14.26 5.18 -13.11
C TYR A 91 15.60 4.82 -12.46
N ASP A 92 16.59 5.73 -12.47
CA ASP A 92 17.88 5.61 -11.79
C ASP A 92 17.76 5.23 -10.29
N LYS A 93 16.69 5.66 -9.63
CA LYS A 93 16.42 5.45 -8.20
C LYS A 93 15.36 4.39 -7.91
N VAL A 94 14.72 3.83 -8.92
CA VAL A 94 13.78 2.72 -8.73
C VAL A 94 14.59 1.48 -8.33
N ILE A 95 14.23 0.92 -7.17
CA ILE A 95 14.67 -0.40 -6.73
C ILE A 95 13.40 -1.18 -6.40
N PHE A 96 13.33 -2.45 -6.81
CA PHE A 96 12.18 -3.29 -6.55
C PHE A 96 12.61 -4.67 -6.08
N LYS A 97 11.72 -5.34 -5.34
CA LYS A 97 11.91 -6.70 -4.88
C LYS A 97 10.60 -7.45 -4.96
N LEU A 98 10.59 -8.59 -5.66
CA LEU A 98 9.49 -9.54 -5.63
C LEU A 98 9.87 -10.69 -4.69
N GLY A 99 9.03 -10.98 -3.69
CA GLY A 99 9.29 -12.09 -2.79
C GLY A 99 8.12 -12.44 -1.90
N LEU A 100 8.21 -13.59 -1.24
CA LEU A 100 7.20 -14.05 -0.28
C LEU A 100 7.30 -13.26 1.02
N LYS A 101 6.21 -12.62 1.41
CA LYS A 101 6.09 -11.90 2.68
C LYS A 101 4.92 -12.45 3.47
N ARG A 102 5.14 -12.64 4.77
CA ARG A 102 4.10 -13.15 5.68
C ARG A 102 3.26 -11.97 6.18
N PHE A 103 1.94 -12.11 6.13
CA PHE A 103 1.00 -11.13 6.65
C PHE A 103 0.04 -11.79 7.66
N GLY A 104 -0.27 -11.09 8.76
CA GLY A 104 -1.20 -11.57 9.77
C GLY A 104 -0.76 -12.91 10.39
N PHE A 105 -1.69 -13.87 10.48
CA PHE A 105 -1.50 -15.21 11.08
C PHE A 105 -0.67 -16.19 10.21
N GLY A 106 0.22 -15.70 9.35
CA GLY A 106 1.22 -16.52 8.68
C GLY A 106 0.98 -16.84 7.20
N SER A 107 0.00 -16.23 6.53
CA SER A 107 -0.15 -16.40 5.08
C SER A 107 1.02 -15.72 4.35
N ALA A 108 1.79 -16.53 3.62
CA ALA A 108 2.86 -16.07 2.75
C ALA A 108 2.25 -15.66 1.40
N VAL A 109 2.43 -14.39 1.05
CA VAL A 109 1.88 -13.82 -0.19
C VAL A 109 3.03 -13.20 -0.97
N GLU A 110 3.12 -13.52 -2.26
CA GLU A 110 4.06 -12.86 -3.16
C GLU A 110 3.78 -11.36 -3.19
N THR A 111 4.79 -10.57 -2.89
CA THR A 111 4.67 -9.13 -2.73
C THR A 111 5.77 -8.44 -3.51
N LEU A 112 5.37 -7.53 -4.39
CA LEU A 112 6.26 -6.59 -5.06
C LEU A 112 6.43 -5.37 -4.16
N GLU A 113 7.63 -5.19 -3.63
CA GLU A 113 8.03 -4.01 -2.87
C GLU A 113 8.72 -3.01 -3.79
N LEU A 114 8.27 -1.75 -3.73
CA LEU A 114 8.83 -0.64 -4.51
C LEU A 114 9.59 0.30 -3.58
N PHE A 115 10.80 0.68 -4.00
CA PHE A 115 11.69 1.55 -3.25
C PHE A 115 12.19 2.70 -4.11
N LYS A 116 12.40 3.85 -3.46
CA LYS A 116 13.11 5.01 -4.00
C LYS A 116 14.45 5.09 -3.28
N GLY A 117 15.50 4.58 -3.94
CA GLY A 117 16.75 4.26 -3.27
C GLY A 117 16.51 3.26 -2.13
N LYS A 118 16.82 3.66 -0.89
CA LYS A 118 16.64 2.79 0.30
C LYS A 118 15.27 2.90 0.97
N ILE A 119 14.41 3.83 0.52
CA ILE A 119 13.15 4.14 1.19
C ILE A 119 12.02 3.38 0.49
N LEU A 120 11.30 2.53 1.24
CA LEU A 120 10.08 1.88 0.73
C LEU A 120 9.04 2.95 0.37
N THR A 121 8.49 2.89 -0.84
CA THR A 121 7.44 3.81 -1.30
C THR A 121 6.07 3.16 -1.26
N GLY A 122 6.00 1.85 -1.48
CA GLY A 122 4.81 1.04 -1.24
C GLY A 122 5.00 -0.43 -1.60
N GLU A 123 3.96 -1.23 -1.39
CA GLU A 123 3.96 -2.66 -1.68
C GLU A 123 2.68 -3.08 -2.41
N ILE A 124 2.81 -3.97 -3.38
CA ILE A 124 1.72 -4.60 -4.13
C ILE A 124 1.72 -6.09 -3.83
N ARG A 125 0.60 -6.61 -3.34
CA ARG A 125 0.47 -8.03 -2.97
C ARG A 125 -0.26 -8.77 -4.08
N LYS A 126 0.34 -9.82 -4.62
CA LYS A 126 -0.28 -10.75 -5.56
C LYS A 126 -1.43 -11.45 -4.84
N GLU A 127 -2.64 -11.37 -5.37
CA GLU A 127 -3.83 -11.99 -4.75
C GLU A 127 -4.15 -11.48 -3.32
N GLY A 128 -3.63 -10.29 -2.98
CA GLY A 128 -3.89 -9.66 -1.69
C GLY A 128 -5.31 -9.08 -1.59
N LYS A 129 -5.56 -8.37 -0.48
CA LYS A 129 -6.80 -7.59 -0.28
C LYS A 129 -7.01 -6.52 -1.36
N TRP A 130 -5.94 -6.15 -2.07
CA TRP A 130 -5.91 -5.30 -3.27
C TRP A 130 -5.65 -6.23 -4.44
N LYS A 131 -6.69 -6.57 -5.21
CA LYS A 131 -6.64 -7.63 -6.22
C LYS A 131 -5.89 -7.18 -7.48
N TRP A 132 -4.64 -6.80 -7.32
CA TRP A 132 -3.71 -6.85 -8.44
C TRP A 132 -3.64 -8.30 -8.88
N THR A 133 -4.04 -8.56 -10.12
CA THR A 133 -4.00 -9.92 -10.68
C THR A 133 -2.56 -10.39 -10.74
N ALA A 134 -2.37 -11.70 -10.66
CA ALA A 134 -1.05 -12.33 -10.81
C ALA A 134 -0.35 -11.84 -12.09
N ASP A 135 -1.10 -11.76 -13.19
CA ASP A 135 -0.60 -11.32 -14.48
C ASP A 135 -0.18 -9.86 -14.48
N SER A 136 -0.97 -8.95 -13.90
CA SER A 136 -0.59 -7.53 -13.80
C SER A 136 0.66 -7.32 -12.95
N VAL A 137 0.81 -8.06 -11.85
CA VAL A 137 2.03 -8.00 -11.01
C VAL A 137 3.24 -8.55 -11.78
N ASN A 138 3.08 -9.65 -12.50
CA ASN A 138 4.15 -10.26 -13.30
C ASN A 138 4.59 -9.33 -14.45
N GLN A 139 3.65 -8.70 -15.17
CA GLN A 139 3.93 -7.72 -16.21
C GLN A 139 4.63 -6.48 -15.66
N LEU A 140 4.16 -5.96 -14.54
CA LEU A 140 4.79 -4.85 -13.83
C LEU A 140 6.23 -5.20 -13.42
N ASN A 141 6.44 -6.40 -12.87
CA ASN A 141 7.77 -6.88 -12.50
C ASN A 141 8.70 -7.00 -13.72
N LYS A 142 8.18 -7.47 -14.85
CA LYS A 142 8.94 -7.52 -16.11
C LYS A 142 9.36 -6.11 -16.56
N LYS A 143 8.43 -5.16 -16.62
CA LYS A 143 8.73 -3.76 -17.00
C LYS A 143 9.77 -3.13 -16.07
N LEU A 144 9.67 -3.36 -14.76
CA LEU A 144 10.65 -2.88 -13.77
C LEU A 144 12.04 -3.51 -13.97
N THR A 145 12.08 -4.78 -14.36
CA THR A 145 13.33 -5.48 -14.71
C THR A 145 13.95 -4.89 -15.97
N ASP A 146 13.15 -4.65 -17.02
CA ASP A 146 13.60 -4.05 -18.27
C ASP A 146 14.20 -2.65 -18.03
N ILE A 147 13.54 -1.82 -17.22
CA ILE A 147 14.03 -0.48 -16.85
C ILE A 147 15.34 -0.55 -16.06
N THR A 148 15.51 -1.57 -15.21
CA THR A 148 16.71 -1.70 -14.38
C THR A 148 17.90 -2.25 -15.17
N ASN A 149 17.65 -3.10 -16.17
CA ASN A 149 18.67 -3.66 -17.06
C ASN A 149 19.15 -2.67 -18.14
N LEU A 150 18.41 -1.58 -18.37
CA LEU A 150 18.82 -0.48 -19.25
C LEU A 150 19.78 0.52 -18.56
N LYS A 151 20.09 0.33 -17.28
CA LYS A 151 21.14 1.07 -16.55
C LYS A 151 22.50 0.40 -16.75
#